data_AF-A0A8T5QXU1-F1
#
_entry.id   AF-A0A8T5QXU1-F1
#
_cell.length_a   1.000
_cell.length_b   1.000
_cell.length_c   1.000
_cell.angle_alpha   90.00
_cell.angle_beta   90.00
_cell.angle_gamma   90.00
#
_symmetry.space_group_name_H-M   'P 1'
#
loop_
_entity.id
_entity.type
_entity.pdbx_description
1 polymer ?
#
loop_
_entity_poly.entity_id
_entity_poly.type
_entity_poly.pdbx_seq_one_letter_code
_entity_poly.pdbx_strand_id
1 'polypeptide(L)' 'MDYYNKTADECLKDLRTSIEGLSDEEAENRIKLYGLNEIEQKNKISPFKIFLEQFMSPLVIIL' A
#
# COMPACT_ATOMS: atom_id res chain seq x y z
N MET A 1 3.54 18.24 1.36
CA MET A 1 2.41 19.16 1.14
C MET A 1 1.74 19.38 2.49
N ASP A 2 1.77 20.60 2.99
CA ASP A 2 1.22 20.98 4.30
C ASP A 2 -0.26 21.36 4.20
N TYR A 3 -1.13 20.39 3.88
CA TYR A 3 -2.58 20.63 3.69
C TYR A 3 -3.27 21.22 4.93
N TYR A 4 -2.71 21.03 6.13
CA TYR A 4 -3.23 21.58 7.38
C TYR A 4 -3.17 23.11 7.46
N ASN A 5 -2.39 23.78 6.60
CA ASN A 5 -2.30 25.24 6.54
C ASN A 5 -3.11 25.86 5.39
N LYS A 6 -3.83 25.04 4.61
CA LYS A 6 -4.63 25.49 3.46
C LYS A 6 -6.09 25.66 3.84
N THR A 7 -6.76 26.56 3.14
CA THR A 7 -8.23 26.68 3.23
C THR A 7 -8.90 25.45 2.61
N ALA A 8 -10.17 25.23 2.96
CA ALA A 8 -10.95 24.13 2.39
C ALA A 8 -11.02 24.21 0.85
N ASP A 9 -11.26 25.40 0.30
CA ASP A 9 -11.36 25.60 -1.16
C ASP A 9 -10.05 25.30 -1.90
N GLU A 10 -8.91 25.66 -1.32
CA GLU A 10 -7.59 25.33 -1.87
C GLU A 10 -7.35 23.81 -1.85
N CYS A 11 -7.71 23.13 -0.76
CA CYS A 11 -7.63 21.68 -0.67
C CYS A 11 -8.54 20.98 -1.68
N LEU A 12 -9.79 21.45 -1.83
CA LEU A 12 -10.74 20.90 -2.80
C LEU A 12 -10.23 21.05 -4.25
N LYS A 13 -9.66 22.22 -4.57
CA LYS A 13 -9.09 22.50 -5.89
C LYS A 13 -7.85 21.64 -6.17
N ASP A 14 -6.94 21.53 -5.22
CA ASP A 14 -5.71 20.75 -5.36
C ASP A 14 -5.99 19.25 -5.49
N LEU A 15 -6.93 18.73 -4.71
CA LEU A 15 -7.35 17.32 -4.71
C LEU A 15 -8.38 16.99 -5.80
N ARG A 16 -8.77 18.00 -6.60
CA ARG A 16 -9.77 17.90 -7.67
C ARG A 16 -11.03 17.19 -7.19
N THR A 17 -11.60 17.68 -6.11
CA THR A 17 -12.81 17.13 -5.48
C THR A 17 -13.75 18.27 -5.12
N SER A 18 -15.02 17.97 -4.86
CA SER A 18 -15.98 18.95 -4.37
C SER A 18 -16.34 18.69 -2.90
N ILE A 19 -17.12 19.59 -2.33
CA ILE A 19 -17.61 19.45 -0.96
C ILE A 19 -18.66 18.34 -0.82
N GLU A 20 -19.34 18.01 -1.92
CA GLU A 20 -20.23 16.86 -2.05
C GLU A 20 -19.48 15.54 -2.24
N GLY A 21 -18.17 15.59 -2.49
CA GLY A 21 -17.29 14.43 -2.63
C GLY A 21 -16.89 14.14 -4.09
N LEU A 22 -16.71 12.85 -4.38
CA LEU A 22 -16.37 12.34 -5.72
C LEU A 22 -17.55 11.55 -6.30
N SER A 23 -17.65 11.52 -7.63
CA SER A 23 -18.53 10.57 -8.30
C SER A 23 -17.98 9.15 -8.18
N ASP A 24 -18.87 8.16 -8.28
CA ASP A 24 -18.47 6.74 -8.25
C ASP A 24 -17.46 6.41 -9.36
N GLU A 25 -17.64 6.99 -10.56
CA GLU A 25 -16.73 6.83 -11.69
C GLU A 25 -15.33 7.38 -11.40
N GLU A 26 -15.23 8.58 -10.82
CA GLU A 26 -13.95 9.19 -10.47
C GLU A 26 -13.26 8.43 -9.33
N ALA A 27 -14.02 7.94 -8.35
CA ALA A 27 -13.50 7.09 -7.29
C ALA A 27 -12.93 5.77 -7.86
N GLU A 28 -13.64 5.11 -8.78
CA GLU A 28 -13.18 3.89 -9.43
C GLU A 28 -11.91 4.13 -10.28
N ASN A 29 -11.87 5.25 -11.00
CA ASN A 29 -10.70 5.67 -11.79
C ASN A 29 -9.47 5.89 -10.90
N ARG A 30 -9.64 6.51 -9.72
CA ARG A 30 -8.55 6.70 -8.75
C ARG A 30 -8.06 5.38 -8.17
N ILE A 31 -8.97 4.43 -7.86
CA ILE A 31 -8.58 3.09 -7.39
C ILE A 31 -7.77 2.35 -8.46
N LYS A 32 -8.16 2.44 -9.74
CA LYS A 32 -7.41 1.84 -10.85
C LYS A 32 -6.02 2.46 -11.03
N LEU A 33 -5.90 3.77 -10.80
CA LEU A 33 -4.65 4.52 -10.97
C LEU A 33 -3.67 4.35 -9.80
N TYR A 34 -4.17 4.38 -8.57
CA TYR A 34 -3.35 4.41 -7.35
C TYR A 34 -3.31 3.09 -6.60
N GLY A 35 -4.20 2.15 -6.91
CA GLY A 35 -4.39 0.91 -6.16
C GLY A 35 -5.29 1.10 -4.95
N LEU A 36 -5.46 0.02 -4.19
CA LEU A 36 -6.23 0.01 -2.96
C LEU A 36 -5.45 0.73 -1.85
N ASN A 37 -6.18 1.40 -0.96
CA ASN A 37 -5.60 2.00 0.24
C ASN A 37 -5.34 0.93 1.31
N GLU A 38 -4.41 0.03 1.03
CA GLU A 38 -3.99 -1.05 1.93
C GLU A 38 -2.48 -1.06 2.10
N ILE A 39 -2.03 -1.43 3.30
CA ILE A 39 -0.60 -1.61 3.57
C ILE A 39 -0.22 -2.97 2.98
N GLU A 40 0.64 -2.96 1.96
CA GLU A 40 1.20 -4.19 1.40
C GLU A 40 1.89 -5.00 2.51
N GLN A 41 1.37 -6.20 2.78
CA GLN A 41 2.10 -7.15 3.60
C GLN A 41 3.31 -7.62 2.81
N LYS A 42 4.52 -7.33 3.31
CA LYS A 42 5.75 -7.88 2.77
C LYS A 42 5.58 -9.38 2.56
N ASN A 43 6.06 -9.89 1.42
CA ASN A 43 6.09 -11.30 1.09
C ASN A 43 6.52 -12.11 2.32
N LYS A 44 5.57 -12.85 2.91
CA LYS A 44 5.90 -13.80 3.98
C LYS A 44 6.89 -14.77 3.38
N ILE A 45 8.01 -15.00 4.08
CA ILE A 45 8.96 -16.03 3.68
C ILE A 45 8.17 -17.34 3.64
N SER A 46 8.17 -18.01 2.48
CA SER A 46 7.43 -19.27 2.33
C SER A 46 7.92 -20.28 3.36
N PRO A 47 7.02 -21.01 4.06
CA PRO A 47 7.41 -22.08 4.97
C PRO A 47 8.35 -23.11 4.32
N PHE A 48 8.19 -23.38 3.03
CA PHE A 48 9.06 -24.27 2.26
C PHE A 48 10.48 -23.72 2.12
N LYS A 49 10.62 -22.39 1.94
CA LYS A 49 11.93 -21.73 1.89
C LYS A 49 12.65 -21.83 3.24
N ILE A 50 11.92 -21.59 4.33
CA ILE A 50 12.44 -21.73 5.71
C ILE A 50 12.91 -23.17 5.96
N PHE A 51 12.12 -24.16 5.55
CA PHE A 51 12.46 -25.57 5.68
C PHE A 51 13.77 -25.91 4.95
N LEU A 52 13.92 -25.52 3.66
CA LEU A 52 15.15 -25.78 2.90
C LEU A 52 16.38 -25.07 3.48
N GLU A 53 16.24 -23.82 3.94
CA GLU A 53 17.34 -23.08 4.56
C GLU A 53 17.86 -23.78 5.83
N GLN A 54 17.00 -24.46 6.59
CA GLN A 54 17.43 -25.20 7.78
C GLN A 54 18.30 -26.42 7.44
N PHE A 55 18.00 -27.17 6.37
CA PHE A 55 18.85 -28.30 5.94
C PHE A 55 20.21 -27.86 5.40
N MET A 56 20.28 -26.68 4.80
CA MET A 56 21.52 -26.11 4.29
C MET A 56 22.34 -25.38 5.37
N SER A 57 21.86 -25.36 6.62
CA SER A 57 22.60 -24.79 7.74
C SER A 57 23.86 -25.61 8.03
N PRO A 58 25.05 -25.00 8.13
CA PRO A 58 26.30 -25.69 8.47
C PRO A 58 26.21 -26.53 9.76
N LEU A 59 25.39 -26.10 10.71
CA LEU A 59 25.15 -26.84 11.96
C LEU A 59 24.41 -28.16 11.74
N VAL A 60 23.48 -28.21 10.77
CA VAL A 60 22.73 -29.44 10.43
C VAL A 60 23.61 -30.40 9.61
N ILE A 61 24.48 -29.87 8.74
CA ILE A 61 25.39 -30.69 7.92
C ILE A 61 26.43 -31.45 8.77
N ILE A 62 26.81 -30.92 9.93
CA ILE A 62 27.83 -31.50 10.81
C ILE A 62 27.24 -32.52 11.80
N LEU A 63 25.90 -32.53 12.01
CA LEU A 63 25.20 -33.41 12.94
C LEU A 63 24.96 -34.81 12.34
#